data_AF-A0AA41Z0I6-F1
#
_entry.id   AF-A0AA41Z0I6-F1
#
_cell.length_a   1.000
_cell.length_b   1.000
_cell.length_c   1.000
_cell.angle_alpha   90.00
_cell.angle_beta   90.00
_cell.angle_gamma   90.00
#
_symmetry.space_group_name_H-M   'P 1'
#
loop_
_entity.id
_entity.type
_entity.pdbx_description
1 polymer ?
#
loop_
_entity_poly.entity_id
_entity_poly.type
_entity_poly.pdbx_seq_one_letter_code
_entity_poly.pdbx_strand_id
1 'polypeptide(L)'
;MQEVAWAAFFLVILIGCSLAGWASQRLLKEHHKSSATTDSARTIVGMVVTFSALVLGLLVTSVKSDFDDHTGVYRRYGIALFEFDRRLQEYGPDTDAIRKTLRAYTASVIADTWPDEPAPAGDYPRDVHPVTPGSDETAEFTTMMTQMDRATLKLAATDALHLRLADLLREEVRAIEGIRWSLIERSDSRLSPILMAVLMFWLAIVFLVFGMVSPRNRLTLFVLILSALSVASSLYLILDLNTTTGGFITVPSRPLRDALWHMDQGGGA
;
A
#
# COMPACT_ATOMS: atom_id res chain seq x y z
N MET A 1 1.99 1.82 13.11
CA MET A 1 2.57 2.50 14.30
C MET A 1 3.90 3.18 13.98
N GLN A 2 4.76 2.57 13.15
CA GLN A 2 6.06 3.13 12.79
C GLN A 2 5.94 4.39 11.91
N GLU A 3 4.91 4.48 11.09
CA GLU A 3 4.60 5.60 10.17
C GLU A 3 4.30 6.87 10.96
N VAL A 4 3.48 6.74 12.01
CA VAL A 4 3.15 7.85 12.94
C VAL A 4 4.41 8.36 13.63
N ALA A 5 5.31 7.46 14.04
CA ALA A 5 6.57 7.84 14.67
C ALA A 5 7.48 8.62 13.71
N TRP A 6 7.57 8.21 12.44
CA TRP A 6 8.33 8.94 11.41
C TRP A 6 7.72 10.30 11.10
N ALA A 7 6.39 10.38 10.94
CA ALA A 7 5.71 11.64 10.71
C ALA A 7 5.88 12.61 11.90
N ALA A 8 5.79 12.11 13.13
CA ALA A 8 6.06 12.90 14.33
C ALA A 8 7.51 13.37 14.40
N PHE A 9 8.46 12.51 14.03
CA PHE A 9 9.88 12.87 13.92
C PHE A 9 10.11 13.99 12.90
N PHE A 10 9.51 13.88 11.71
CA PHE A 10 9.56 14.94 10.70
C PHE A 10 8.96 16.24 11.20
N LEU A 11 7.80 16.19 11.87
CA LEU A 11 7.17 17.35 12.47
C LEU A 11 8.09 18.04 13.50
N VAL A 12 8.71 17.27 14.39
CA VAL A 12 9.65 17.79 15.39
C VAL A 12 10.85 18.46 14.72
N ILE A 13 11.39 17.88 13.64
CA ILE A 13 12.47 18.50 12.86
C ILE A 13 12.02 19.84 12.27
N LEU A 14 10.86 19.89 11.60
CA LEU A 14 10.39 21.11 10.94
C LEU A 14 10.11 22.23 11.96
N ILE A 15 9.51 21.90 13.11
CA ILE A 15 9.33 22.83 14.22
C ILE A 15 10.69 23.25 14.81
N GLY A 16 11.62 22.31 14.97
CA GLY A 16 12.98 22.57 15.46
C GLY A 16 13.73 23.55 14.57
N CYS A 17 13.71 23.35 13.26
CA CYS A 17 14.30 24.26 12.27
C CYS A 17 13.64 25.65 12.32
N SER A 18 12.31 25.70 12.42
CA SER A 18 11.55 26.94 12.57
C SER A 18 11.97 27.74 13.81
N LEU A 19 12.05 27.07 14.96
CA LEU A 19 12.44 27.66 16.23
C LEU A 19 13.92 28.06 16.25
N ALA A 20 14.80 27.24 15.68
CA ALA A 20 16.22 27.53 15.54
C ALA A 20 16.44 28.78 14.67
N GLY A 21 15.71 28.90 13.55
CA GLY A 21 15.74 30.08 12.69
C GLY A 21 15.27 31.33 13.43
N TRP A 22 14.15 31.22 14.15
CA TRP A 22 13.61 32.30 14.97
C TRP A 22 14.54 32.72 16.12
N ALA A 23 15.21 31.75 16.76
CA ALA A 23 16.17 32.00 17.84
C ALA A 23 17.46 32.64 17.29
N SER A 24 17.94 32.19 16.13
CA SER A 24 19.14 32.72 15.45
C SER A 24 19.03 34.22 15.16
N GLN A 25 17.81 34.75 14.98
CA GLN A 25 17.58 36.20 14.89
C GLN A 25 18.03 37.00 16.12
N ARG A 26 18.27 36.37 17.28
CA ARG A 26 18.86 37.04 18.47
C ARG A 26 20.39 37.17 18.37
N LEU A 27 21.02 36.25 17.64
CA LEU A 27 22.48 36.17 17.46
C LEU A 27 22.97 36.99 16.27
N LEU A 28 22.10 37.26 15.29
CA LEU A 28 22.39 38.09 14.12
C LEU A 28 22.44 39.58 14.50
N LYS A 29 23.66 40.14 14.54
CA LYS A 29 23.95 41.58 14.67
C LYS A 29 23.26 42.40 13.57
N GLU A 30 22.86 43.62 13.88
CA GLU A 30 22.03 44.53 13.05
C GLU A 30 22.50 44.72 11.59
N HIS A 31 23.78 44.53 11.29
CA HIS A 31 24.34 44.74 9.95
C HIS A 31 23.90 43.72 8.89
N HIS A 32 23.40 42.53 9.29
CA HIS A 32 22.85 41.52 8.36
C HIS A 32 21.32 41.55 8.24
N LYS A 33 20.64 42.50 8.91
CA LYS A 33 19.19 42.72 8.83
C LYS A 33 18.79 43.73 7.73
N SER A 34 19.66 43.97 6.75
CA SER A 34 19.28 44.77 5.59
C SER A 34 18.08 44.12 4.88
N SER A 35 17.07 44.92 4.51
CA SER A 35 15.91 44.46 3.72
C SER A 35 16.37 43.67 2.50
N ALA A 36 17.41 44.16 1.80
CA ALA A 36 17.91 43.54 0.58
C ALA A 36 18.41 42.09 0.77
N THR A 37 19.05 41.78 1.90
CA THR A 37 19.53 40.41 2.21
C THR A 37 18.37 39.48 2.53
N THR A 38 17.37 39.99 3.25
CA THR A 38 16.16 39.27 3.63
C THR A 38 15.27 38.96 2.41
N ASP A 39 15.16 39.93 1.50
CA ASP A 39 14.43 39.80 0.23
C ASP A 39 15.12 38.80 -0.71
N SER A 40 16.46 38.83 -0.77
CA SER A 40 17.24 37.84 -1.52
C SER A 40 17.05 36.42 -0.96
N ALA A 41 17.12 36.26 0.37
CA ALA A 41 16.87 34.98 1.03
C ALA A 41 15.44 34.48 0.77
N ARG A 42 14.44 35.37 0.80
CA ARG A 42 13.04 35.03 0.49
C ARG A 42 12.89 34.58 -0.98
N THR A 43 13.64 35.17 -1.90
CA THR A 43 13.60 34.78 -3.32
C THR A 43 14.24 33.41 -3.52
N ILE A 44 15.42 33.17 -2.94
CA ILE A 44 16.13 31.89 -3.03
C ILE A 44 15.31 30.77 -2.39
N VAL A 45 14.75 31.00 -1.19
CA VAL A 45 13.91 29.99 -0.52
C VAL A 45 12.64 29.72 -1.32
N GLY A 46 12.08 30.74 -1.99
CA GLY A 46 10.94 30.57 -2.90
C GLY A 46 11.21 29.56 -4.01
N MET A 47 12.42 29.56 -4.59
CA MET A 47 12.83 28.54 -5.56
C MET A 47 12.93 27.14 -4.94
N VAL A 48 13.45 27.02 -3.71
CA VAL A 48 13.51 25.73 -3.01
C VAL A 48 12.11 25.21 -2.67
N VAL A 49 11.18 26.10 -2.30
CA VAL A 49 9.77 25.77 -2.05
C VAL A 49 9.11 25.21 -3.30
N THR A 50 9.30 25.82 -4.47
CA THR A 50 8.69 25.33 -5.71
C THR A 50 9.23 23.95 -6.11
N PHE A 51 10.54 23.73 -6.02
CA PHE A 51 11.11 22.39 -6.25
C PHE A 51 10.61 21.36 -5.24
N SER A 52 10.55 21.72 -3.95
CA SER A 52 10.05 20.83 -2.90
C SER A 52 8.58 20.48 -3.10
N ALA A 53 7.74 21.45 -3.50
CA ALA A 53 6.33 21.23 -3.78
C ALA A 53 6.12 20.29 -4.97
N LEU A 54 6.90 20.44 -6.03
CA LEU A 54 6.85 19.55 -7.20
C LEU A 54 7.25 18.12 -6.83
N VAL A 55 8.36 17.94 -6.10
CA VAL A 55 8.82 16.61 -5.67
C VAL A 55 7.81 15.97 -4.72
N LEU A 56 7.27 16.72 -3.76
CA LEU A 56 6.24 16.23 -2.85
C LEU A 56 4.99 15.79 -3.63
N GLY A 57 4.52 16.58 -4.59
CA GLY A 57 3.37 16.23 -5.43
C GLY A 57 3.63 14.99 -6.29
N LEU A 58 4.83 14.84 -6.86
CA LEU A 58 5.21 13.66 -7.62
C LEU A 58 5.28 12.41 -6.73
N LEU A 59 5.83 12.53 -5.52
CA LEU A 59 5.86 11.43 -4.54
C LEU A 59 4.45 10.99 -4.14
N VAL A 60 3.57 11.93 -3.79
CA VAL A 60 2.16 11.62 -3.47
C VAL A 60 1.50 10.88 -4.64
N THR A 61 1.70 11.36 -5.87
CA THR A 61 1.15 10.72 -7.07
C THR A 61 1.72 9.33 -7.30
N SER A 62 3.03 9.14 -7.12
CA SER A 62 3.71 7.85 -7.30
C SER A 62 3.20 6.82 -6.31
N VAL A 63 3.16 7.14 -5.01
CA VAL A 63 2.66 6.20 -3.99
C VAL A 63 1.18 5.93 -4.15
N LYS A 64 0.38 6.95 -4.51
CA LYS A 64 -1.03 6.73 -4.82
C LYS A 64 -1.21 5.78 -6.01
N SER A 65 -0.44 5.96 -7.08
CA SER A 65 -0.51 5.09 -8.26
C SER A 65 -0.14 3.65 -7.91
N ASP A 66 0.90 3.47 -7.10
CA ASP A 66 1.32 2.15 -6.62
C ASP A 66 0.23 1.49 -5.76
N PHE A 67 -0.36 2.24 -4.81
CA PHE A 67 -1.49 1.78 -4.01
C PHE A 67 -2.72 1.39 -4.86
N ASP A 68 -3.07 2.22 -5.84
CA ASP A 68 -4.20 1.97 -6.75
C ASP A 68 -3.92 0.72 -7.63
N ASP A 69 -2.67 0.53 -8.07
CA ASP A 69 -2.23 -0.64 -8.82
C ASP A 69 -2.30 -1.92 -7.97
N HIS A 70 -1.80 -1.89 -6.73
CA HIS A 70 -1.92 -2.98 -5.76
C HIS A 70 -3.39 -3.34 -5.53
N THR A 71 -4.24 -2.34 -5.29
CA THR A 71 -5.70 -2.52 -5.17
C THR A 71 -6.31 -3.16 -6.42
N GLY A 72 -5.83 -2.77 -7.60
CA GLY A 72 -6.23 -3.34 -8.88
C GLY A 72 -5.86 -4.82 -9.02
N VAL A 73 -4.70 -5.26 -8.50
CA VAL A 73 -4.28 -6.67 -8.51
C VAL A 73 -5.23 -7.52 -7.66
N TYR A 74 -5.53 -7.12 -6.42
CA TYR A 74 -6.46 -7.85 -5.55
C TYR A 74 -7.88 -7.91 -6.13
N ARG A 75 -8.33 -6.84 -6.81
CA ARG A 75 -9.60 -6.86 -7.53
C ARG A 75 -9.60 -7.91 -8.65
N ARG A 76 -8.57 -7.93 -9.49
CA ARG A 76 -8.42 -8.96 -10.55
C ARG A 76 -8.34 -10.36 -9.96
N TYR A 77 -7.70 -10.50 -8.81
CA TYR A 77 -7.58 -11.77 -8.11
C TYR A 77 -8.93 -12.31 -7.63
N GLY A 78 -9.74 -11.47 -6.96
CA GLY A 78 -11.09 -11.85 -6.56
C GLY A 78 -11.99 -12.23 -7.74
N ILE A 79 -11.89 -11.49 -8.86
CA ILE A 79 -12.60 -11.82 -10.10
C ILE A 79 -12.17 -13.19 -10.64
N ALA A 80 -10.87 -13.45 -10.74
CA ALA A 80 -10.35 -14.73 -11.24
C ALA A 80 -10.78 -15.92 -10.36
N LEU A 81 -10.77 -15.76 -9.03
CA LEU A 81 -11.27 -16.78 -8.10
C LEU A 81 -12.77 -17.05 -8.28
N PHE A 82 -13.57 -16.00 -8.47
CA PHE A 82 -15.01 -16.13 -8.74
C PHE A 82 -15.30 -16.79 -10.08
N GLU A 83 -14.61 -16.38 -11.16
CA GLU A 83 -14.78 -16.97 -12.48
C GLU A 83 -14.43 -18.45 -12.48
N PHE A 84 -13.35 -18.82 -11.79
CA PHE A 84 -12.94 -20.20 -11.62
C PHE A 84 -14.00 -21.04 -10.87
N ASP A 85 -14.54 -20.57 -9.73
CA ASP A 85 -15.62 -21.30 -9.04
C ASP A 85 -16.85 -21.46 -9.93
N ARG A 86 -17.24 -20.40 -10.67
CA ARG A 86 -18.39 -20.46 -11.57
C ARG A 86 -18.20 -21.50 -12.69
N ARG A 87 -16.99 -21.66 -13.21
CA ARG A 87 -16.70 -22.69 -14.21
C ARG A 87 -16.62 -24.09 -13.63
N LEU A 88 -16.14 -24.23 -12.39
CA LEU A 88 -16.21 -25.51 -11.68
C LEU A 88 -17.67 -25.94 -11.53
N GLN A 89 -18.56 -25.02 -11.15
CA GLN A 89 -20.01 -25.27 -11.10
C GLN A 89 -20.58 -25.69 -12.47
N GLU A 90 -20.18 -25.03 -13.56
CA GLU A 90 -20.62 -25.38 -14.92
C GLU A 90 -20.14 -26.77 -15.37
N TYR A 91 -18.96 -27.20 -14.92
CA TYR A 91 -18.45 -28.55 -15.17
C TYR A 91 -19.26 -29.62 -14.44
N GLY A 92 -19.72 -29.32 -13.22
CA GLY A 92 -20.58 -30.19 -12.43
C GLY A 92 -19.87 -30.90 -11.26
N PRO A 93 -20.45 -31.99 -10.72
CA PRO A 93 -20.12 -32.55 -9.41
C PRO A 93 -18.70 -33.12 -9.29
N ASP A 94 -18.09 -33.49 -10.41
CA ASP A 94 -16.69 -33.98 -10.45
C ASP A 94 -15.68 -32.93 -9.94
N THR A 95 -16.09 -31.67 -9.84
CA THR A 95 -15.26 -30.56 -9.36
C THR A 95 -15.46 -30.19 -7.89
N ASP A 96 -16.36 -30.85 -7.15
CA ASP A 96 -16.71 -30.45 -5.78
C ASP A 96 -15.51 -30.44 -4.82
N ALA A 97 -14.56 -31.36 -5.01
CA ALA A 97 -13.33 -31.38 -4.24
C ALA A 97 -12.44 -30.15 -4.52
N ILE A 98 -12.40 -29.70 -5.78
CA ILE A 98 -11.66 -28.50 -6.21
C ILE A 98 -12.32 -27.26 -5.62
N ARG A 99 -13.65 -27.17 -5.68
CA ARG A 99 -14.42 -26.06 -5.10
C ARG A 99 -14.22 -25.92 -3.59
N LYS A 100 -14.20 -27.04 -2.85
CA LYS A 100 -13.88 -27.05 -1.41
C LYS A 100 -12.47 -26.49 -1.15
N THR A 101 -11.49 -26.89 -1.97
CA THR A 101 -10.11 -26.43 -1.86
C THR A 101 -10.00 -24.93 -2.18
N LEU A 102 -10.67 -24.47 -3.24
CA LEU A 102 -10.72 -23.08 -3.66
C LEU A 102 -11.34 -22.17 -2.59
N ARG A 103 -12.44 -22.61 -1.98
CA ARG A 103 -13.09 -21.91 -0.87
C ARG A 103 -12.16 -21.80 0.34
N ALA A 104 -11.57 -22.91 0.78
CA ALA A 104 -10.66 -22.94 1.92
C ALA A 104 -9.43 -22.05 1.67
N TYR A 105 -8.90 -22.11 0.45
CA TYR A 105 -7.82 -21.25 -0.01
C TYR A 105 -8.19 -19.76 0.06
N THR A 106 -9.34 -19.37 -0.51
CA THR A 106 -9.80 -17.97 -0.53
C THR A 106 -10.03 -17.45 0.89
N ALA A 107 -10.62 -18.27 1.77
CA ALA A 107 -10.83 -17.93 3.18
C ALA A 107 -9.53 -17.75 3.95
N SER A 108 -8.56 -18.64 3.71
CA SER A 108 -7.23 -18.59 4.32
C SER A 108 -6.44 -17.36 3.84
N VAL A 109 -6.49 -17.02 2.54
CA VAL A 109 -5.89 -15.77 2.02
C VAL A 109 -6.50 -14.53 2.67
N ILE A 110 -7.82 -14.48 2.82
CA ILE A 110 -8.47 -13.33 3.47
C ILE A 110 -8.00 -13.19 4.93
N ALA A 111 -7.91 -14.29 5.67
CA ALA A 111 -7.50 -14.27 7.07
C ALA A 111 -6.02 -13.87 7.24
N ASP A 112 -5.16 -14.28 6.32
CA ASP A 112 -3.73 -13.98 6.32
C ASP A 112 -3.45 -12.53 5.89
N THR A 113 -4.08 -12.06 4.82
CA THR A 113 -3.84 -10.71 4.26
C THR A 113 -4.50 -9.60 5.08
N TRP A 114 -5.66 -9.87 5.71
CA TRP A 114 -6.41 -8.90 6.52
C TRP A 114 -6.65 -9.42 7.95
N PRO A 115 -5.60 -9.50 8.78
CA PRO A 115 -5.71 -10.04 10.15
C PRO A 115 -6.55 -9.15 11.08
N ASP A 116 -6.66 -7.85 10.79
CA ASP A 116 -7.46 -6.90 11.57
C ASP A 116 -8.96 -6.96 11.25
N GLU A 117 -9.36 -7.70 10.21
CA GLU A 117 -10.76 -7.88 9.84
C GLU A 117 -11.34 -9.21 10.35
N PRO A 118 -12.68 -9.34 10.47
CA PRO A 118 -13.30 -10.59 10.87
C PRO A 118 -12.91 -11.75 9.93
N ALA A 119 -12.28 -12.78 10.50
CA ALA A 119 -11.91 -13.99 9.79
C ALA A 119 -13.15 -14.66 9.17
N PRO A 120 -13.08 -15.18 7.93
CA PRO A 120 -14.18 -15.92 7.33
C PRO A 120 -14.65 -17.14 8.16
N ALA A 121 -15.88 -17.58 7.95
CA ALA A 121 -16.38 -18.80 8.57
C ALA A 121 -15.96 -20.04 7.78
N GLY A 122 -15.86 -21.19 8.45
CA GLY A 122 -15.57 -22.48 7.81
C GLY A 122 -14.25 -23.11 8.26
N ASP A 123 -13.97 -24.27 7.69
CA ASP A 123 -12.73 -25.03 7.91
C ASP A 123 -11.71 -24.65 6.82
N TYR A 124 -10.61 -24.04 7.26
CA TYR A 124 -9.48 -23.65 6.43
C TYR A 124 -8.24 -23.43 7.32
N PRO A 125 -7.01 -23.60 6.78
CA PRO A 125 -5.79 -23.30 7.52
C PRO A 125 -5.72 -21.84 7.92
N ARG A 126 -5.66 -21.58 9.23
CA ARG A 126 -5.51 -20.24 9.81
C ARG A 126 -4.07 -19.89 10.12
N ASP A 127 -3.30 -20.91 10.51
CA ASP A 127 -1.88 -20.79 10.76
C ASP A 127 -1.15 -21.14 9.47
N VAL A 128 -0.85 -20.09 8.71
CA VAL A 128 -0.09 -20.16 7.47
C VAL A 128 1.32 -19.63 7.70
N HIS A 129 2.31 -20.27 7.08
CA HIS A 129 3.72 -20.00 7.36
C HIS A 129 4.44 -19.47 6.12
N PRO A 130 5.12 -18.30 6.23
CA PRO A 130 5.91 -17.80 5.13
C PRO A 130 7.07 -18.76 4.85
N VAL A 131 7.34 -19.02 3.57
CA VAL A 131 8.41 -19.93 3.12
C VAL A 131 9.77 -19.41 3.58
N THR A 132 9.95 -18.09 3.56
CA THR A 132 11.13 -17.40 4.10
C THR A 132 10.69 -16.32 5.09
N PRO A 133 11.39 -16.08 6.21
CA PRO A 133 11.07 -14.98 7.11
C PRO A 133 11.01 -13.63 6.37
N GLY A 134 9.84 -13.01 6.33
CA GLY A 134 9.60 -11.74 5.62
C GLY A 134 9.19 -11.86 4.15
N SER A 135 8.94 -13.08 3.63
CA SER A 135 8.32 -13.28 2.32
C SER A 135 6.80 -13.35 2.41
N ASP A 136 6.11 -12.78 1.41
CA ASP A 136 4.66 -12.95 1.23
C ASP A 136 4.31 -14.30 0.55
N GLU A 137 5.32 -15.12 0.25
CA GLU A 137 5.14 -16.49 -0.21
C GLU A 137 4.88 -17.43 0.98
N THR A 138 3.82 -18.22 0.89
CA THR A 138 3.39 -19.14 1.95
C THR A 138 3.30 -20.56 1.42
N ALA A 139 3.88 -21.52 2.15
CA ALA A 139 3.97 -22.91 1.73
C ALA A 139 2.59 -23.57 1.54
N GLU A 140 1.65 -23.28 2.44
CA GLU A 140 0.29 -23.84 2.40
C GLU A 140 -0.47 -23.35 1.16
N PHE A 141 -0.35 -22.06 0.82
CA PHE A 141 -1.00 -21.50 -0.36
C PHE A 141 -0.46 -22.10 -1.66
N THR A 142 0.86 -22.26 -1.77
CA THR A 142 1.48 -22.95 -2.92
C THR A 142 1.02 -24.41 -3.01
N THR A 143 0.88 -25.09 -1.87
CA THR A 143 0.40 -26.48 -1.80
C THR A 143 -1.04 -26.61 -2.27
N MET A 144 -1.95 -25.75 -1.79
CA MET A 144 -3.35 -25.74 -2.22
C MET A 144 -3.51 -25.43 -3.70
N MET A 145 -2.73 -24.48 -4.22
CA MET A 145 -2.75 -24.14 -5.64
C MET A 145 -2.30 -25.32 -6.51
N THR A 146 -1.19 -25.95 -6.13
CA THR A 146 -0.67 -27.17 -6.80
C THR A 146 -1.66 -28.35 -6.68
N GLN A 147 -2.45 -28.40 -5.61
CA GLN A 147 -3.52 -29.40 -5.46
C GLN A 147 -4.68 -29.12 -6.42
N MET A 148 -5.11 -27.86 -6.56
CA MET A 148 -6.15 -27.46 -7.50
C MET A 148 -5.73 -27.72 -8.95
N ASP A 149 -4.51 -27.34 -9.35
CA ASP A 149 -3.98 -27.62 -10.70
C ASP A 149 -3.92 -29.13 -11.00
N ARG A 150 -3.39 -29.93 -10.06
CA ARG A 150 -3.37 -31.39 -10.25
C ARG A 150 -4.77 -32.01 -10.29
N ALA A 151 -5.73 -31.44 -9.59
CA ALA A 151 -7.12 -31.92 -9.61
C ALA A 151 -7.81 -31.54 -10.92
N THR A 152 -7.58 -30.33 -11.46
CA THR A 152 -8.13 -29.94 -12.78
C THR A 152 -7.53 -30.76 -13.92
N LEU A 153 -6.26 -31.15 -13.82
CA LEU A 153 -5.63 -32.06 -14.80
C LEU A 153 -6.24 -33.47 -14.82
N LYS A 154 -6.84 -33.93 -13.70
CA LYS A 154 -7.42 -35.27 -13.55
C LYS A 154 -8.91 -35.35 -13.94
N LEU A 155 -9.53 -34.23 -14.30
CA LEU A 155 -10.94 -34.19 -14.70
C LEU A 155 -11.18 -35.08 -15.93
N ALA A 156 -12.15 -36.00 -15.83
CA ALA A 156 -12.49 -36.95 -16.86
C ALA A 156 -13.37 -36.28 -17.93
N ALA A 157 -12.75 -35.81 -19.01
CA ALA A 157 -13.48 -35.17 -20.10
C ALA A 157 -14.05 -36.22 -21.08
N THR A 158 -15.33 -36.56 -20.91
CA THR A 158 -16.01 -37.56 -21.74
C THR A 158 -16.61 -36.95 -23.01
N ASP A 159 -17.09 -35.70 -22.94
CA ASP A 159 -17.72 -34.99 -24.07
C ASP A 159 -16.88 -33.81 -24.58
N ALA A 160 -17.13 -33.37 -25.82
CA ALA A 160 -16.49 -32.19 -26.41
C ALA A 160 -16.69 -30.91 -25.57
N LEU A 161 -17.82 -30.78 -24.87
CA LEU A 161 -18.09 -29.68 -23.94
C LEU A 161 -17.21 -29.78 -22.68
N HIS A 162 -17.13 -30.97 -22.06
CA HIS A 162 -16.28 -31.22 -20.90
C HIS A 162 -14.79 -31.05 -21.22
N LEU A 163 -14.36 -31.41 -22.43
CA LEU A 163 -13.00 -31.14 -22.91
C LEU A 163 -12.70 -29.64 -22.92
N ARG A 164 -13.59 -28.85 -23.52
CA ARG A 164 -13.43 -27.39 -23.59
C ARG A 164 -13.47 -26.73 -22.21
N LEU A 165 -14.36 -27.17 -21.31
CA LEU A 165 -14.40 -26.66 -19.94
C LEU A 165 -13.14 -27.03 -19.16
N ALA A 166 -12.62 -28.25 -19.31
CA ALA A 166 -11.37 -28.66 -18.66
C ALA A 166 -10.17 -27.81 -19.13
N ASP A 167 -10.09 -27.49 -20.42
CA ASP A 167 -9.05 -26.61 -20.95
C ASP A 167 -9.14 -25.20 -20.35
N LEU A 168 -10.36 -24.63 -20.29
CA LEU A 168 -10.60 -23.31 -19.70
C LEU A 168 -10.25 -23.28 -18.20
N LEU A 169 -10.61 -24.32 -17.44
CA LEU A 169 -10.27 -24.44 -16.02
C LEU A 169 -8.75 -24.47 -15.80
N ARG A 170 -7.98 -25.12 -16.69
CA ARG A 170 -6.51 -25.13 -16.61
C ARG A 170 -5.91 -23.76 -16.90
N GLU A 171 -6.47 -23.02 -17.87
CA GLU A 171 -6.04 -21.65 -18.16
C GLU A 171 -6.32 -20.72 -16.96
N GLU A 172 -7.48 -20.85 -16.33
CA GLU A 172 -7.86 -20.02 -15.18
C GLU A 172 -7.01 -20.30 -13.93
N VAL A 173 -6.73 -21.56 -13.59
CA VAL A 173 -5.84 -21.88 -12.46
C VAL A 173 -4.46 -21.25 -12.66
N ARG A 174 -3.90 -21.33 -13.87
CA ARG A 174 -2.61 -20.70 -14.19
C ARG A 174 -2.68 -19.17 -14.13
N ALA A 175 -3.81 -18.57 -14.50
CA ALA A 175 -4.01 -17.13 -14.37
C ALA A 175 -4.04 -16.71 -12.90
N ILE A 176 -4.73 -17.46 -12.03
CA ILE A 176 -4.76 -17.24 -10.58
C ILE A 176 -3.35 -17.34 -9.99
N GLU A 177 -2.57 -18.35 -10.39
CA GLU A 177 -1.15 -18.49 -10.02
C GLU A 177 -0.32 -17.27 -10.45
N GLY A 178 -0.44 -16.83 -11.70
CA GLY A 178 0.28 -15.67 -12.22
C GLY A 178 -0.05 -14.38 -11.46
N ILE A 179 -1.33 -14.17 -11.12
CA ILE A 179 -1.74 -13.03 -10.30
C ILE A 179 -1.09 -13.11 -8.90
N ARG A 180 -1.07 -14.29 -8.29
CA ARG A 180 -0.44 -14.47 -6.98
C ARG A 180 1.07 -14.22 -7.00
N TRP A 181 1.77 -14.74 -7.98
CA TRP A 181 3.20 -14.45 -8.15
C TRP A 181 3.45 -12.95 -8.35
N SER A 182 2.54 -12.25 -9.04
CA SER A 182 2.65 -10.79 -9.19
C SER A 182 2.43 -10.02 -7.89
N LEU A 183 1.68 -10.57 -6.93
CA LEU A 183 1.53 -9.99 -5.59
C LEU A 183 2.83 -10.15 -4.79
N ILE A 184 3.47 -11.32 -4.87
CA ILE A 184 4.73 -11.63 -4.15
C ILE A 184 5.91 -10.80 -4.69
N GLU A 185 6.03 -10.65 -6.01
CA GLU A 185 7.15 -9.93 -6.63
C GLU A 185 7.09 -8.41 -6.36
N ARG A 186 5.88 -7.84 -6.24
CA ARG A 186 5.69 -6.39 -6.12
C ARG A 186 5.96 -5.83 -4.72
N SER A 187 6.11 -6.69 -3.71
CA SER A 187 6.33 -6.31 -2.30
C SER A 187 7.61 -5.51 -2.05
N ASP A 188 8.50 -5.38 -3.05
CA ASP A 188 9.77 -4.64 -2.95
C ASP A 188 9.75 -3.21 -3.52
N SER A 189 8.62 -2.70 -4.01
CA SER A 189 8.49 -1.33 -4.55
C SER A 189 8.46 -0.25 -3.45
N ARG A 190 9.32 -0.37 -2.44
CA ARG A 190 9.48 0.61 -1.37
C ARG A 190 10.04 1.90 -1.95
N LEU A 191 9.36 3.03 -1.71
CA LEU A 191 9.93 4.35 -1.99
C LEU A 191 11.38 4.44 -1.50
N SER A 192 12.27 4.99 -2.33
CA SER A 192 13.66 5.16 -1.94
C SER A 192 13.74 6.07 -0.70
N PRO A 193 14.26 5.56 0.44
CA PRO A 193 14.38 6.36 1.66
C PRO A 193 15.30 7.57 1.45
N ILE A 194 16.19 7.51 0.45
CA ILE A 194 17.07 8.59 0.04
C ILE A 194 16.27 9.79 -0.49
N LEU A 195 15.26 9.54 -1.33
CA LEU A 195 14.46 10.62 -1.93
C LEU A 195 13.63 11.35 -0.85
N MET A 196 13.05 10.59 0.09
CA MET A 196 12.36 11.17 1.25
C MET A 196 13.32 12.00 2.11
N ALA A 197 14.54 11.51 2.37
CA ALA A 197 15.54 12.22 3.14
C ALA A 197 15.97 13.54 2.48
N VAL A 198 16.16 13.55 1.15
CA VAL A 198 16.49 14.77 0.38
C VAL A 198 15.36 15.79 0.45
N LEU A 199 14.10 15.35 0.28
CA LEU A 199 12.94 16.24 0.40
C LEU A 199 12.82 16.83 1.81
N MET A 200 13.00 16.00 2.84
CA MET A 200 13.02 16.45 4.23
C MET A 200 14.11 17.48 4.50
N PHE A 201 15.30 17.28 3.93
CA PHE A 201 16.40 18.23 4.02
C PHE A 201 16.04 19.58 3.38
N TRP A 202 15.45 19.58 2.18
CA TRP A 202 15.00 20.82 1.54
C TRP A 202 13.91 21.54 2.35
N LEU A 203 12.92 20.81 2.87
CA LEU A 203 11.88 21.36 3.74
C LEU A 203 12.47 21.94 5.03
N ALA A 204 13.43 21.26 5.66
CA ALA A 204 14.12 21.76 6.85
C ALA A 204 14.81 23.11 6.60
N ILE A 205 15.50 23.26 5.46
CA ILE A 205 16.10 24.54 5.04
C ILE A 205 15.03 25.61 4.86
N VAL A 206 13.92 25.29 4.21
CA VAL A 206 12.81 26.22 3.98
C VAL A 206 12.26 26.75 5.31
N PHE A 207 11.95 25.86 6.26
CA PHE A 207 11.43 26.25 7.57
C PHE A 207 12.46 27.02 8.40
N LEU A 208 13.75 26.66 8.31
CA LEU A 208 14.83 27.41 8.94
C LEU A 208 14.91 28.85 8.42
N VAL A 209 14.91 29.04 7.10
CA VAL A 209 15.00 30.36 6.46
C VAL A 209 13.74 31.18 6.75
N PHE A 210 12.54 30.59 6.68
CA PHE A 210 11.32 31.29 7.07
C PHE A 210 11.33 31.70 8.55
N GLY A 211 11.81 30.84 9.45
CA GLY A 211 12.02 31.19 10.85
C GLY A 211 12.99 32.37 11.04
N MET A 212 14.07 32.41 10.26
CA MET A 212 15.07 33.50 10.28
C MET A 212 14.54 34.81 9.70
N VAL A 213 13.72 34.77 8.66
CA VAL A 213 13.20 35.95 7.94
C VAL A 213 11.89 36.48 8.55
N SER A 214 11.18 35.66 9.32
CA SER A 214 9.88 36.00 9.90
C SER A 214 9.93 37.19 10.88
N PRO A 215 8.96 38.12 10.86
CA PRO A 215 8.75 39.07 11.95
C PRO A 215 8.61 38.36 13.31
N ARG A 216 9.04 39.01 14.41
CA ARG A 216 8.94 38.46 15.78
C ARG A 216 7.54 38.58 16.37
N ASN A 217 6.52 38.12 15.66
CA ASN A 217 5.16 38.10 16.14
C ASN A 217 4.72 36.66 16.48
N ARG A 218 3.94 36.51 17.57
CA ARG A 218 3.38 35.21 17.98
C ARG A 218 2.49 34.61 16.89
N LEU A 219 1.79 35.45 16.16
CA LEU A 219 0.96 35.04 15.02
C LEU A 219 1.79 34.34 13.94
N THR A 220 2.94 34.90 13.56
CA THR A 220 3.76 34.32 12.50
C THR A 220 4.37 32.99 12.92
N LEU A 221 4.78 32.85 14.19
CA LEU A 221 5.22 31.57 14.74
C LEU A 221 4.09 30.53 14.71
N PHE A 222 2.88 30.92 15.08
CA PHE A 222 1.71 30.03 15.03
C PHE A 222 1.43 29.54 13.61
N VAL A 223 1.43 30.45 12.63
CA VAL A 223 1.25 30.10 11.21
C VAL A 223 2.36 29.15 10.74
N LEU A 224 3.62 29.39 11.12
CA LEU A 224 4.75 28.55 10.75
C LEU A 224 4.61 27.12 11.32
N ILE A 225 4.17 26.99 12.58
CA ILE A 225 3.89 25.68 13.19
C ILE A 225 2.72 24.99 12.47
N LEU A 226 1.66 25.72 12.13
CA LEU A 226 0.52 25.16 11.38
C LEU A 226 0.94 24.69 9.99
N SER A 227 1.84 25.42 9.31
CA SER A 227 2.43 25.00 8.05
C SER A 227 3.29 23.73 8.21
N ALA A 228 4.08 23.63 9.28
CA ALA A 228 4.86 22.42 9.58
C ALA A 228 3.95 21.21 9.79
N LEU A 229 2.83 21.39 10.50
CA LEU A 229 1.83 20.36 10.71
C LEU A 229 1.18 19.91 9.39
N SER A 230 0.82 20.86 8.51
CA SER A 230 0.27 20.55 7.19
C SER A 230 1.25 19.73 6.35
N VAL A 231 2.53 20.11 6.29
CA VAL A 231 3.55 19.37 5.54
C VAL A 231 3.80 17.98 6.14
N ALA A 232 3.89 17.89 7.47
CA ALA A 232 4.04 16.61 8.15
C ALA A 232 2.84 15.67 7.89
N SER A 233 1.62 16.20 7.79
CA SER A 233 0.44 15.40 7.44
C SER A 233 0.50 14.85 6.01
N SER A 234 1.05 15.60 5.05
CA SER A 234 1.27 15.10 3.68
C SER A 234 2.35 14.02 3.65
N LEU A 235 3.44 14.18 4.41
CA LEU A 235 4.48 13.16 4.52
C LEU A 235 3.97 11.89 5.21
N TYR A 236 3.12 12.04 6.22
CA TYR A 236 2.40 10.93 6.84
C TYR A 236 1.60 10.16 5.79
N LEU A 237 0.80 10.85 4.96
CA LEU A 237 -0.01 10.21 3.93
C LEU A 237 0.85 9.45 2.90
N ILE A 238 2.04 9.96 2.57
CA ILE A 238 2.99 9.26 1.70
C ILE A 238 3.50 7.97 2.37
N LEU A 239 3.82 8.02 3.66
CA LEU A 239 4.27 6.83 4.39
C LEU A 239 3.15 5.80 4.57
N ASP A 240 1.95 6.26 4.92
CA ASP A 240 0.77 5.42 5.15
C ASP A 240 0.35 4.68 3.87
N LEU A 241 0.31 5.38 2.73
CA LEU A 241 0.02 4.76 1.44
C LEU A 241 1.13 3.83 0.95
N ASN A 242 2.38 4.04 1.38
CA ASN A 242 3.50 3.13 1.08
C ASN A 242 3.45 1.86 1.95
N THR A 243 2.59 1.81 2.98
CA THR A 243 2.32 0.63 3.80
C THR A 243 0.96 0.01 3.45
N THR A 244 0.93 -0.76 2.36
CA THR A 244 -0.27 -1.23 1.66
C THR A 244 -1.26 -2.07 2.49
N THR A 245 -0.80 -2.77 3.53
CA THR A 245 -1.62 -3.72 4.32
C THR A 245 -1.73 -3.39 5.81
N GLY A 246 -0.99 -2.41 6.34
CA GLY A 246 -0.95 -2.09 7.78
C GLY A 246 -1.12 -0.61 8.15
N GLY A 247 -1.26 0.27 7.16
CA GLY A 247 -1.56 1.68 7.36
C GLY A 247 -3.03 1.93 7.74
N PHE A 248 -3.41 3.19 7.96
CA PHE A 248 -4.82 3.56 8.12
C PHE A 248 -5.60 3.37 6.82
N ILE A 249 -4.94 3.56 5.67
CA ILE A 249 -5.49 3.27 4.35
C ILE A 249 -4.96 1.91 3.89
N THR A 250 -5.79 0.88 4.00
CA THR A 250 -5.45 -0.48 3.56
C THR A 250 -6.14 -0.83 2.26
N VAL A 251 -5.57 -1.79 1.53
CA VAL A 251 -6.23 -2.37 0.36
C VAL A 251 -7.56 -3.01 0.80
N PRO A 252 -8.68 -2.75 0.11
CA PRO A 252 -9.97 -3.32 0.49
C PRO A 252 -10.02 -4.84 0.28
N SER A 253 -10.47 -5.57 1.30
CA SER A 253 -10.72 -7.03 1.25
C SER A 253 -11.98 -7.44 0.47
N ARG A 254 -12.86 -6.47 0.17
CA ARG A 254 -14.17 -6.69 -0.44
C ARG A 254 -14.15 -7.59 -1.68
N PRO A 255 -13.24 -7.44 -2.66
CA PRO A 255 -13.26 -8.27 -3.86
C PRO A 255 -13.11 -9.78 -3.57
N LEU A 256 -12.26 -10.15 -2.61
CA LEU A 256 -12.08 -11.56 -2.24
C LEU A 256 -13.22 -12.04 -1.34
N ARG A 257 -13.71 -11.19 -0.43
CA ARG A 257 -14.88 -11.52 0.40
C ARG A 257 -16.14 -11.73 -0.43
N ASP A 258 -16.36 -10.91 -1.44
CA ASP A 258 -17.48 -11.03 -2.38
C ASP A 258 -17.35 -12.32 -3.20
N ALA A 259 -16.14 -12.67 -3.64
CA ALA A 259 -15.90 -13.95 -4.32
C ALA A 259 -16.21 -15.14 -3.39
N LEU A 260 -15.71 -15.13 -2.15
CA LEU A 260 -15.98 -16.17 -1.16
C LEU A 260 -17.47 -16.29 -0.82
N TRP A 261 -18.16 -15.16 -0.70
CA TRP A 261 -19.60 -15.11 -0.46
C TRP A 261 -20.39 -15.81 -1.58
N HIS A 262 -20.01 -15.61 -2.85
CA HIS A 262 -20.64 -16.33 -3.96
C HIS A 262 -20.34 -17.83 -3.95
N MET A 263 -19.11 -18.23 -3.60
CA MET A 263 -18.74 -19.65 -3.46
C MET A 263 -19.60 -20.34 -2.39
N ASP A 264 -19.88 -19.65 -1.27
CA ASP A 264 -20.71 -20.16 -0.18
C ASP A 264 -22.18 -20.35 -0.59
N GLN A 265 -22.72 -19.45 -1.42
CA GLN A 265 -24.09 -19.58 -1.93
C GLN A 265 -24.23 -20.69 -2.98
N GLY A 266 -23.24 -20.85 -3.85
CA GLY A 266 -23.25 -21.88 -4.90
C GLY A 266 -22.98 -23.31 -4.41
N GLY A 267 -22.67 -23.50 -3.13
CA GLY A 267 -22.46 -24.83 -2.51
C GLY A 267 -23.71 -25.42 -1.82
N GLY A 268 -24.84 -24.70 -1.84
CA GLY A 268 -26.07 -25.05 -1.11
C GLY A 268 -27.23 -25.59 -1.96
N ALA A 269 -27.00 -25.93 -3.23
CA ALA A 269 -28.02 -26.48 -4.14
C ALA A 269 -27.72 -27.94 -4.50
#